data_AF-A0A845T2F0-F1
#
_entry.id   AF-A0A845T2F0-F1
#
_cell.length_a   1.000
_cell.length_b   1.000
_cell.length_c   1.000
_cell.angle_alpha   90.00
_cell.angle_beta   90.00
_cell.angle_gamma   90.00
#
_symmetry.space_group_name_H-M   'P 1'
#
loop_
_entity.id
_entity.type
_entity.pdbx_description
1 polymer ?
#
loop_
_entity_poly.entity_id
_entity_poly.type
_entity_poly.pdbx_seq_one_letter_code
_entity_poly.pdbx_strand_id
1 'polypeptide(L)'
;MWGTMWGLCSIRTGPPSLSSSPPRRPGRPLRNRWISWGRRRRNMALSMIRHPTTMNTKEESVIKERKLIYQGSVPIGYFEEESAVLDSDFMGCNTGRELTLAGVPIRWLDGIARTLKDELEGQRKKGGRVCVYQLMSGAPPERKFLPYRQIEEQYGGADRMDYHLIFDGMVEYDSLGSLCELFSVKTPPKGYVGRPLSMSDVIEIYTGDGSILYYLDAEDTVEIQWKEH
;
A
#
# COMPACT_ATOMS: atom_id res chain seq x y z
N MET A 1 4.28 9.25 -61.89
CA MET A 1 4.39 10.33 -62.88
C MET A 1 4.60 11.62 -62.11
N TRP A 2 5.73 12.32 -62.37
CA TRP A 2 6.23 13.58 -61.78
C TRP A 2 6.67 13.48 -60.30
N GLY A 3 7.96 13.58 -59.89
CA GLY A 3 9.11 14.33 -60.41
C GLY A 3 8.99 15.79 -59.94
N THR A 4 9.72 16.28 -58.94
CA THR A 4 11.06 16.94 -59.00
C THR A 4 11.33 17.59 -57.62
N MET A 5 12.48 18.10 -57.16
CA MET A 5 13.93 17.98 -57.43
C MET A 5 14.58 19.09 -56.57
N TRP A 6 15.50 18.73 -55.66
CA TRP A 6 16.75 19.42 -55.24
C TRP A 6 16.77 20.86 -54.69
N GLY A 7 17.66 21.06 -53.70
CA GLY A 7 18.19 22.38 -53.32
C GLY A 7 19.17 22.34 -52.13
N LEU A 8 20.45 22.05 -52.39
CA LEU A 8 21.59 22.35 -51.50
C LEU A 8 21.82 23.87 -51.44
N CYS A 9 22.27 24.40 -50.30
CA CYS A 9 23.40 25.34 -50.28
C CYS A 9 24.08 25.38 -48.89
N SER A 10 25.34 25.77 -48.91
CA SER A 10 26.39 25.50 -47.94
C SER A 10 27.07 26.81 -47.50
N ILE A 11 28.01 26.69 -46.55
CA ILE A 11 29.26 27.49 -46.37
C ILE A 11 29.32 28.60 -45.28
N ARG A 12 30.23 28.33 -44.31
CA ARG A 12 31.21 29.19 -43.58
C ARG A 12 30.71 30.26 -42.60
N THR A 13 31.40 30.66 -41.52
CA THR A 13 32.85 30.79 -41.18
C THR A 13 33.03 30.84 -39.64
N GLY A 14 34.20 30.42 -39.12
CA GLY A 14 34.62 30.53 -37.69
C GLY A 14 34.96 31.96 -37.21
N PRO A 15 35.59 32.15 -36.02
CA PRO A 15 37.07 32.06 -35.94
C PRO A 15 37.57 31.53 -34.53
N PRO A 16 38.82 31.76 -34.02
CA PRO A 16 39.69 30.65 -33.58
C PRO A 16 40.27 30.72 -32.12
N SER A 17 40.68 29.55 -31.62
CA SER A 17 41.93 29.18 -30.89
C SER A 17 42.53 29.95 -29.67
N LEU A 18 43.19 29.13 -28.80
CA LEU A 18 44.34 29.37 -27.89
C LEU A 18 44.03 29.89 -26.46
N SER A 19 44.13 29.04 -25.43
CA SER A 19 45.32 28.60 -24.67
C SER A 19 45.90 29.66 -23.71
N SER A 20 45.76 29.44 -22.39
CA SER A 20 46.78 29.80 -21.41
C SER A 20 46.43 29.29 -20.00
N SER A 21 47.29 28.43 -19.47
CA SER A 21 47.57 28.23 -18.04
C SER A 21 49.10 28.08 -17.93
N PRO A 22 49.77 28.27 -16.78
CA PRO A 22 49.45 29.01 -15.54
C PRO A 22 50.61 30.00 -15.20
N PRO A 23 50.74 30.50 -13.94
CA PRO A 23 51.76 29.87 -13.10
C PRO A 23 51.35 29.65 -11.63
N ARG A 24 51.98 28.62 -11.04
CA ARG A 24 52.04 28.32 -9.60
C ARG A 24 52.99 29.29 -8.88
N ARG A 25 52.75 29.55 -7.59
CA ARG A 25 53.75 29.43 -6.47
C ARG A 25 53.10 29.73 -5.09
N PRO A 26 53.74 29.36 -3.96
CA PRO A 26 53.08 28.55 -2.91
C PRO A 26 53.13 29.15 -1.48
N GLY A 27 52.48 28.44 -0.54
CA GLY A 27 52.73 28.49 0.91
C GLY A 27 51.50 28.93 1.74
N ARG A 28 51.17 28.36 2.91
CA ARG A 28 51.54 27.18 3.70
C ARG A 28 50.39 27.01 4.75
N PRO A 29 50.35 25.94 5.57
CA PRO A 29 49.12 25.28 6.02
C PRO A 29 48.73 25.61 7.46
N LEU A 30 47.45 25.42 7.83
CA LEU A 30 47.05 25.24 9.24
C LEU A 30 45.91 24.22 9.41
N ARG A 31 46.29 23.11 10.07
CA ARG A 31 45.59 22.39 11.15
C ARG A 31 44.25 21.69 10.87
N ASN A 32 44.39 20.40 10.59
CA ASN A 32 43.96 19.27 11.43
C ASN A 32 42.87 19.52 12.49
N ARG A 33 41.72 18.86 12.35
CA ARG A 33 41.00 18.31 13.51
C ARG A 33 40.34 16.98 13.16
N TRP A 34 41.02 15.93 13.59
CA TRP A 34 40.52 14.56 13.68
C TRP A 34 39.45 14.50 14.78
N ILE A 35 38.34 13.81 14.52
CA ILE A 35 37.43 13.32 15.57
C ILE A 35 37.60 11.81 15.61
N SER A 36 38.00 11.35 16.79
CA SER A 36 38.39 9.99 17.15
C SER A 36 37.21 9.04 17.24
N TRP A 37 37.36 7.86 16.64
CA TRP A 37 36.53 6.69 16.87
C TRP A 37 36.90 6.03 18.21
N GLY A 38 36.01 6.08 19.19
CA GLY A 38 36.14 5.37 20.45
C GLY A 38 35.48 3.99 20.39
N ARG A 39 36.27 2.93 20.21
CA ARG A 39 35.87 1.56 20.56
C ARG A 39 35.96 1.39 22.07
N ARG A 40 34.89 0.89 22.71
CA ARG A 40 35.00 0.06 23.92
C ARG A 40 33.98 -1.07 23.88
N ARG A 41 34.48 -2.28 23.63
CA ARG A 41 33.85 -3.54 24.07
C ARG A 41 34.13 -3.72 25.56
N ARG A 42 33.12 -4.16 26.32
CA ARG A 42 33.31 -5.08 27.44
C ARG A 42 32.09 -5.99 27.52
N ASN A 43 32.35 -7.28 27.31
CA ASN A 43 31.44 -8.38 27.60
C ASN A 43 31.38 -8.60 29.11
N MET A 44 30.20 -8.87 29.64
CA MET A 44 29.99 -9.84 30.72
C MET A 44 28.65 -10.54 30.47
N ALA A 45 28.65 -11.83 30.71
CA ALA A 45 27.76 -12.82 30.14
C ALA A 45 26.84 -13.44 31.20
N LEU A 46 25.67 -13.93 30.75
CA LEU A 46 24.76 -14.92 31.36
C LEU A 46 24.16 -14.57 32.75
N SER A 47 22.91 -14.89 33.09
CA SER A 47 21.84 -15.68 32.48
C SER A 47 20.58 -15.42 33.30
N MET A 48 19.40 -15.39 32.67
CA MET A 48 18.21 -16.11 33.15
C MET A 48 17.13 -16.10 32.07
N ILE A 49 16.74 -17.31 31.66
CA ILE A 49 15.74 -17.62 30.66
C ILE A 49 14.36 -17.43 31.27
N ARG A 50 13.50 -16.63 30.63
CA ARG A 50 12.05 -16.90 30.47
C ARG A 50 11.61 -16.32 29.13
N HIS A 51 11.14 -17.18 28.22
CA HIS A 51 10.47 -16.76 26.99
C HIS A 51 9.02 -16.40 27.31
N PRO A 52 8.54 -15.29 26.74
CA PRO A 52 7.32 -15.33 25.97
C PRO A 52 7.67 -15.02 24.50
N THR A 53 7.18 -15.88 23.61
CA THR A 53 7.22 -15.67 22.16
C THR A 53 6.34 -14.45 21.84
N THR A 54 6.92 -13.26 21.90
CA THR A 54 6.32 -12.06 21.31
C THR A 54 6.74 -11.99 19.85
N MET A 55 5.79 -12.39 19.01
CA MET A 55 5.35 -11.74 17.79
C MET A 55 6.36 -10.85 17.07
N ASN A 56 6.51 -11.13 15.78
CA ASN A 56 7.37 -10.50 14.79
C ASN A 56 7.18 -8.97 14.68
N THR A 57 7.72 -8.19 15.62
CA THR A 57 7.81 -6.72 15.57
C THR A 57 9.02 -6.29 14.74
N LYS A 58 9.07 -6.70 13.46
CA LYS A 58 10.05 -6.17 12.50
C LYS A 58 9.43 -5.46 11.31
N GLU A 59 8.10 -5.54 11.16
CA GLU A 59 7.38 -4.91 10.05
C GLU A 59 6.58 -3.66 10.45
N GLU A 60 6.53 -3.32 11.76
CA GLU A 60 5.84 -2.13 12.28
C GLU A 60 6.71 -0.85 12.29
N SER A 61 7.97 -0.92 11.86
CA SER A 61 8.95 0.16 12.07
C SER A 61 9.61 0.70 10.80
N VAL A 62 9.12 0.36 9.60
CA VAL A 62 9.90 0.67 8.38
C VAL A 62 9.72 2.13 7.90
N ILE A 63 8.68 2.85 8.34
CA ILE A 63 8.40 4.22 7.86
C ILE A 63 8.57 5.29 8.94
N LYS A 64 8.54 4.93 10.24
CA LYS A 64 8.99 5.85 11.30
C LYS A 64 10.44 6.29 11.14
N GLU A 65 11.23 5.57 10.33
CA GLU A 65 12.64 5.87 10.07
C GLU A 65 12.92 6.49 8.69
N ARG A 66 11.95 6.54 7.77
CA ARG A 66 12.15 7.12 6.43
C ARG A 66 11.89 8.63 6.46
N LYS A 67 12.83 9.40 5.93
CA LYS A 67 12.68 10.86 5.80
C LYS A 67 11.79 11.18 4.59
N LEU A 68 10.55 11.56 4.85
CA LEU A 68 9.56 11.88 3.82
C LEU A 68 9.88 13.19 3.08
N ILE A 69 9.47 13.26 1.82
CA ILE A 69 9.61 14.40 0.91
C ILE A 69 8.20 14.90 0.56
N TYR A 70 8.00 16.22 0.67
CA TYR A 70 6.70 16.85 0.47
C TYR A 70 6.72 17.87 -0.65
N GLN A 71 5.55 18.05 -1.27
CA GLN A 71 5.24 19.25 -2.04
C GLN A 71 3.98 19.90 -1.44
N GLY A 72 4.17 21.05 -0.80
CA GLY A 72 3.13 21.62 0.06
C GLY A 72 2.81 20.67 1.21
N SER A 73 1.53 20.29 1.34
CA SER A 73 1.05 19.33 2.35
C SER A 73 1.03 17.87 1.87
N VAL A 74 1.35 17.60 0.61
CA VAL A 74 1.24 16.26 0.02
C VAL A 74 2.58 15.52 0.17
N PRO A 75 2.62 14.31 0.78
CA PRO A 75 3.81 13.47 0.75
C PRO A 75 3.96 12.90 -0.66
N ILE A 76 5.07 13.24 -1.34
CA ILE A 76 5.31 12.86 -2.74
C ILE A 76 6.43 11.83 -2.88
N GLY A 77 7.10 11.47 -1.78
CA GLY A 77 8.22 10.55 -1.80
C GLY A 77 8.99 10.46 -0.49
N TYR A 78 10.16 9.85 -0.54
CA TYR A 78 11.05 9.67 0.61
C TYR A 78 12.52 9.58 0.19
N PHE A 79 13.43 9.83 1.12
CA PHE A 79 14.85 9.59 0.93
C PHE A 79 15.21 8.13 1.24
N GLU A 80 16.09 7.57 0.42
CA GLU A 80 16.80 6.31 0.65
C GLU A 80 18.30 6.55 0.58
N GLU A 81 18.97 6.51 1.74
CA GLU A 81 20.41 6.71 1.87
C GLU A 81 20.88 8.01 1.18
N GLU A 82 21.44 7.89 -0.03
CA GLU A 82 21.95 9.01 -0.85
C GLU A 82 21.06 9.35 -2.05
N SER A 83 19.87 8.76 -2.15
CA SER A 83 18.93 8.92 -3.25
C SER A 83 17.52 9.30 -2.77
N ALA A 84 16.66 9.69 -3.70
CA ALA A 84 15.26 9.97 -3.45
C ALA A 84 14.37 9.09 -4.32
N VAL A 85 13.24 8.67 -3.77
CA VAL A 85 12.14 8.05 -4.51
C VAL A 85 10.99 9.04 -4.51
N LEU A 86 10.50 9.40 -5.70
CA LEU A 86 9.36 10.30 -5.88
C LEU A 86 8.26 9.61 -6.70
N ASP A 87 7.03 10.02 -6.47
CA ASP A 87 5.90 9.60 -7.28
C ASP A 87 5.98 10.19 -8.70
N SER A 88 5.80 9.35 -9.72
CA SER A 88 5.81 9.76 -11.14
C SER A 88 4.77 10.82 -11.48
N ASP A 89 3.64 10.90 -10.76
CA ASP A 89 2.61 11.92 -10.94
C ASP A 89 3.13 13.34 -10.66
N PHE A 90 4.26 13.45 -9.95
CA PHE A 90 4.90 14.71 -9.58
C PHE A 90 6.16 14.99 -10.40
N MET A 91 6.36 14.31 -11.53
CA MET A 91 7.47 14.59 -12.44
C MET A 91 7.49 16.07 -12.87
N GLY A 92 8.64 16.71 -12.69
CA GLY A 92 8.84 18.12 -13.02
C GLY A 92 8.36 19.11 -11.96
N CYS A 93 7.92 18.65 -10.79
CA CYS A 93 7.60 19.50 -9.64
C CYS A 93 8.80 20.32 -9.14
N ASN A 94 8.55 21.39 -8.38
CA ASN A 94 9.60 22.24 -7.83
C ASN A 94 10.55 21.45 -6.92
N THR A 95 10.02 20.63 -6.02
CA THR A 95 10.81 19.78 -5.12
C THR A 95 11.72 18.82 -5.90
N GLY A 96 11.23 18.19 -6.96
CA GLY A 96 12.03 17.31 -7.82
C GLY A 96 13.16 18.06 -8.56
N ARG A 97 12.91 19.30 -8.99
CA ARG A 97 13.93 20.17 -9.59
C ARG A 97 15.01 20.56 -8.58
N GLU A 98 14.62 20.94 -7.37
CA GLU A 98 15.55 21.29 -6.28
C GLU A 98 16.47 20.12 -5.94
N LEU A 99 15.92 18.91 -5.82
CA LEU A 99 16.70 17.70 -5.58
C LEU A 99 17.67 17.37 -6.73
N THR A 100 17.22 17.56 -7.97
CA THR A 100 18.07 17.38 -9.16
C THR A 100 19.23 18.37 -9.17
N LEU A 101 18.97 19.65 -8.86
CA LEU A 101 20.01 20.69 -8.78
C LEU A 101 20.99 20.45 -7.63
N ALA A 102 20.53 19.84 -6.53
CA ALA A 102 21.38 19.41 -5.42
C ALA A 102 22.21 18.16 -5.74
N GLY A 103 22.05 17.55 -6.92
CA GLY A 103 22.77 16.36 -7.34
C GLY A 103 22.26 15.06 -6.71
N VAL A 104 21.06 15.06 -6.12
CA VAL A 104 20.45 13.87 -5.53
C VAL A 104 19.87 13.00 -6.66
N PRO A 105 20.29 11.72 -6.80
CA PRO A 105 19.67 10.80 -7.74
C PRO A 105 18.20 10.54 -7.38
N ILE A 106 17.30 10.66 -8.36
CA ILE A 106 15.86 10.46 -8.16
C ILE A 106 15.38 9.25 -8.94
N ARG A 107 14.68 8.34 -8.28
CA ARG A 107 13.89 7.27 -8.92
C ARG A 107 12.41 7.67 -8.90
N TRP A 108 11.79 7.66 -10.07
CA TRP A 108 10.36 7.94 -10.22
C TRP A 108 9.60 6.61 -10.27
N LEU A 109 8.65 6.42 -9.35
CA LEU A 109 7.81 5.23 -9.27
C LEU A 109 6.35 5.63 -9.16
N ASP A 110 5.44 4.83 -9.72
CA ASP A 110 4.01 5.10 -9.66
C ASP A 110 3.42 4.79 -8.28
N GLY A 111 2.46 5.61 -7.85
CA GLY A 111 1.62 5.37 -6.66
C GLY A 111 2.28 5.63 -5.31
N ILE A 112 3.51 6.12 -5.26
CA ILE A 112 4.22 6.44 -4.01
C ILE A 112 3.45 7.46 -3.15
N ALA A 113 2.92 8.53 -3.74
CA ALA A 113 2.18 9.56 -3.03
C ALA A 113 0.86 9.03 -2.47
N ARG A 114 0.17 8.16 -3.22
CA ARG A 114 -1.04 7.46 -2.74
C ARG A 114 -0.70 6.59 -1.54
N THR A 115 0.31 5.72 -1.66
CA THR A 115 0.75 4.85 -0.56
C THR A 115 1.16 5.62 0.69
N LEU A 116 1.98 6.68 0.55
CA LEU A 116 2.42 7.49 1.68
C LEU A 116 1.26 8.24 2.34
N LYS A 117 0.29 8.70 1.55
CA LYS A 117 -0.92 9.34 2.08
C LYS A 117 -1.74 8.32 2.88
N ASP A 118 -2.00 7.16 2.32
CA ASP A 118 -2.76 6.09 2.97
C ASP A 118 -2.07 5.67 4.27
N GLU A 119 -0.75 5.51 4.27
CA GLU A 119 0.04 5.17 5.47
C GLU A 119 0.04 6.28 6.53
N LEU A 120 0.15 7.56 6.14
CA LEU A 120 0.13 8.71 7.05
C LEU A 120 -1.27 8.94 7.66
N GLU A 121 -2.32 8.69 6.88
CA GLU A 121 -3.72 8.69 7.32
C GLU A 121 -4.09 7.40 8.08
N GLY A 122 -3.16 6.45 8.22
CA GLY A 122 -3.38 5.18 8.91
C GLY A 122 -4.30 4.20 8.16
N GLN A 123 -4.61 4.49 6.90
CA GLN A 123 -5.35 3.65 5.94
C GLN A 123 -4.47 2.52 5.39
N ARG A 124 -3.77 1.79 6.26
CA ARG A 124 -3.19 0.51 5.85
C ARG A 124 -4.36 -0.43 5.55
N LYS A 125 -4.46 -0.97 4.33
CA LYS A 125 -5.41 -2.04 4.03
C LYS A 125 -5.22 -3.14 5.08
N LYS A 126 -6.22 -3.31 5.94
CA LYS A 126 -6.29 -4.37 6.94
C LYS A 126 -6.58 -5.66 6.17
N GLY A 127 -5.53 -6.32 5.72
CA GLY A 127 -5.65 -7.66 5.16
C GLY A 127 -6.03 -8.66 6.25
N GLY A 128 -6.90 -9.61 5.92
CA GLY A 128 -7.42 -10.58 6.88
C GLY A 128 -8.02 -11.80 6.21
N ARG A 129 -8.24 -12.86 6.99
CA ARG A 129 -8.98 -14.04 6.53
C ARG A 129 -10.46 -13.69 6.51
N VAL A 130 -11.10 -13.96 5.37
CA VAL A 130 -12.51 -13.70 5.15
C VAL A 130 -13.16 -14.96 4.60
N CYS A 131 -14.34 -15.28 5.14
CA CYS A 131 -15.22 -16.29 4.58
C CYS A 131 -16.46 -15.62 4.00
N VAL A 132 -16.94 -16.11 2.85
CA VAL A 132 -18.21 -15.68 2.25
C VAL A 132 -19.15 -16.87 2.17
N TYR A 133 -20.37 -16.65 2.64
CA TYR A 133 -21.44 -17.63 2.70
C TYR A 133 -22.62 -17.17 1.85
N GLN A 134 -23.15 -18.07 1.03
CA GLN A 134 -24.34 -17.80 0.21
C GLN A 134 -25.42 -18.83 0.49
N LEU A 135 -26.68 -18.38 0.52
CA LEU A 135 -27.82 -19.28 0.69
C LEU A 135 -27.81 -20.40 -0.35
N MET A 136 -28.04 -21.63 0.12
CA MET A 136 -28.16 -22.81 -0.73
C MET A 136 -29.38 -22.70 -1.64
N SER A 137 -29.33 -23.33 -2.81
CA SER A 137 -30.47 -23.35 -3.73
C SER A 137 -31.73 -23.96 -3.08
N GLY A 138 -31.52 -25.00 -2.25
CA GLY A 138 -32.57 -25.68 -1.49
C GLY A 138 -33.11 -24.93 -0.26
N ALA A 139 -32.55 -23.77 0.09
CA ALA A 139 -33.12 -22.94 1.15
C ALA A 139 -34.53 -22.47 0.74
N PRO A 140 -35.50 -22.42 1.67
CA PRO A 140 -36.87 -22.01 1.37
C PRO A 140 -36.89 -20.67 0.63
N PRO A 141 -37.60 -20.55 -0.51
CA PRO A 141 -37.67 -19.29 -1.27
C PRO A 141 -38.12 -18.11 -0.42
N GLU A 142 -38.98 -18.38 0.57
CA GLU A 142 -39.53 -17.44 1.54
C GLU A 142 -38.46 -16.79 2.44
N ARG A 143 -37.25 -17.36 2.53
CA ARG A 143 -36.13 -16.83 3.32
C ARG A 143 -35.08 -16.10 2.48
N LYS A 144 -35.22 -16.11 1.15
CA LYS A 144 -34.29 -15.43 0.26
C LYS A 144 -34.71 -13.97 0.14
N PHE A 145 -33.73 -13.07 0.14
CA PHE A 145 -33.94 -11.65 -0.10
C PHE A 145 -34.82 -10.95 0.95
N LEU A 146 -34.85 -11.46 2.18
CA LEU A 146 -35.48 -10.76 3.29
C LEU A 146 -34.45 -9.89 4.04
N PRO A 147 -34.85 -8.71 4.53
CA PRO A 147 -34.06 -7.97 5.51
C PRO A 147 -33.78 -8.81 6.75
N TYR A 148 -32.62 -8.62 7.39
CA TYR A 148 -32.21 -9.46 8.52
C TYR A 148 -33.23 -9.42 9.66
N ARG A 149 -33.83 -8.26 9.92
CA ARG A 149 -34.88 -8.10 10.93
C ARG A 149 -36.03 -9.09 10.76
N GLN A 150 -36.46 -9.34 9.51
CA GLN A 150 -37.54 -10.31 9.25
C GLN A 150 -37.06 -11.74 9.45
N ILE A 151 -35.80 -12.03 9.12
CA ILE A 151 -35.18 -13.33 9.39
C ILE A 151 -35.13 -13.61 10.90
N GLU A 152 -34.75 -12.61 11.69
CA GLU A 152 -34.72 -12.68 13.14
C GLU A 152 -36.12 -12.89 13.73
N GLU A 153 -37.09 -12.05 13.37
CA GLU A 153 -38.46 -12.09 13.90
C GLU A 153 -39.21 -13.39 13.55
N GLN A 154 -39.02 -13.92 12.34
CA GLN A 154 -39.80 -15.07 11.83
C GLN A 154 -39.10 -16.41 12.02
N TYR A 155 -37.77 -16.44 12.02
CA TYR A 155 -37.00 -17.69 12.00
C TYR A 155 -35.96 -17.80 13.12
N GLY A 156 -35.82 -16.78 13.96
CA GLY A 156 -34.87 -16.74 15.07
C GLY A 156 -33.43 -16.52 14.64
N GLY A 157 -33.22 -15.90 13.47
CA GLY A 157 -31.89 -15.57 12.94
C GLY A 157 -31.45 -16.43 11.76
N ALA A 158 -30.30 -16.09 11.19
CA ALA A 158 -29.72 -16.82 10.06
C ALA A 158 -29.17 -18.17 10.52
N ASP A 159 -29.63 -19.27 9.92
CA ASP A 159 -29.15 -20.62 10.23
C ASP A 159 -27.92 -20.95 9.40
N ARG A 160 -26.78 -21.26 10.03
CA ARG A 160 -25.55 -21.65 9.33
C ARG A 160 -25.79 -22.83 8.38
N MET A 161 -26.70 -23.74 8.71
CA MET A 161 -27.00 -24.91 7.88
C MET A 161 -27.66 -24.56 6.55
N ASP A 162 -28.28 -23.38 6.41
CA ASP A 162 -28.93 -22.91 5.17
C ASP A 162 -27.93 -22.32 4.14
N TYR A 163 -26.63 -22.26 4.49
CA TYR A 163 -25.59 -21.58 3.71
C TYR A 163 -24.45 -22.48 3.22
N HIS A 164 -24.00 -22.25 1.99
CA HIS A 164 -22.74 -22.78 1.46
C HIS A 164 -21.58 -21.82 1.74
N LEU A 165 -20.43 -22.36 2.13
CA LEU A 165 -19.15 -21.63 2.10
C LEU A 165 -18.68 -21.55 0.65
N ILE A 166 -18.55 -20.33 0.13
CA ILE A 166 -18.23 -20.04 -1.27
C ILE A 166 -16.80 -19.51 -1.43
N PHE A 167 -16.27 -18.91 -0.38
CA PHE A 167 -14.92 -18.39 -0.34
C PHE A 167 -14.38 -18.48 1.07
N ASP A 168 -13.11 -18.87 1.18
CA ASP A 168 -12.32 -18.86 2.41
C ASP A 168 -10.89 -18.51 2.00
N GLY A 169 -10.44 -17.32 2.36
CA GLY A 169 -9.12 -16.87 1.94
C GLY A 169 -8.68 -15.55 2.54
N MET A 170 -7.42 -15.22 2.30
CA MET A 170 -6.82 -13.94 2.68
C MET A 170 -7.12 -12.89 1.61
N VAL A 171 -7.66 -11.75 2.03
CA VAL A 171 -7.93 -10.61 1.14
C VAL A 171 -7.48 -9.31 1.81
N GLU A 172 -7.09 -8.34 0.99
CA GLU A 172 -6.80 -6.98 1.44
C GLU A 172 -8.06 -6.12 1.38
N TYR A 173 -8.44 -5.52 2.50
CA TYR A 173 -9.60 -4.61 2.59
C TYR A 173 -9.30 -3.49 3.60
N ASP A 174 -9.91 -2.32 3.45
CA ASP A 174 -9.75 -1.20 4.40
C ASP A 174 -11.01 -0.99 5.26
N SER A 175 -12.15 -1.47 4.76
CA SER A 175 -13.48 -1.26 5.29
C SER A 175 -14.41 -2.39 4.82
N LEU A 176 -15.54 -2.57 5.51
CA LEU A 176 -16.56 -3.52 5.07
C LEU A 176 -17.11 -3.15 3.67
N GLY A 177 -17.20 -1.86 3.35
CA GLY A 177 -17.57 -1.37 2.02
C GLY A 177 -16.62 -1.86 0.93
N SER A 178 -15.30 -1.68 1.11
CA SER A 178 -14.30 -2.18 0.15
C SER A 178 -14.37 -3.69 -0.06
N LEU A 179 -14.72 -4.43 0.98
CA LEU A 179 -14.88 -5.88 0.93
C LEU A 179 -16.14 -6.26 0.14
N CYS A 180 -17.26 -5.59 0.39
CA CYS A 180 -18.48 -5.76 -0.39
C CYS A 180 -18.24 -5.46 -1.87
N GLU A 181 -17.53 -4.38 -2.19
CA GLU A 181 -17.15 -4.04 -3.57
C GLU A 181 -16.27 -5.14 -4.20
N LEU A 182 -15.25 -5.62 -3.47
CA LEU A 182 -14.32 -6.66 -3.94
C LEU A 182 -15.02 -7.95 -4.39
N PHE A 183 -16.10 -8.35 -3.72
CA PHE A 183 -16.86 -9.55 -4.06
C PHE A 183 -18.13 -9.26 -4.88
N SER A 184 -18.48 -7.99 -5.12
CA SER A 184 -19.60 -7.59 -5.99
C SER A 184 -19.18 -7.40 -7.46
N VAL A 185 -17.87 -7.32 -7.75
CA VAL A 185 -17.36 -7.17 -9.11
C VAL A 185 -17.31 -8.49 -9.89
N LYS A 186 -17.29 -8.40 -11.23
CA LYS A 186 -17.25 -9.56 -12.14
C LYS A 186 -15.99 -10.41 -12.03
N THR A 187 -14.91 -9.87 -11.45
CA THR A 187 -13.63 -10.58 -11.28
C THR A 187 -13.31 -10.68 -9.78
N PRO A 188 -13.95 -11.60 -9.04
CA PRO A 188 -13.72 -11.77 -7.61
C PRO A 188 -12.33 -12.38 -7.33
N PRO A 189 -11.88 -12.39 -6.06
CA PRO A 189 -10.63 -13.01 -5.65
C PRO A 189 -10.49 -14.47 -6.10
N LYS A 190 -9.25 -14.91 -6.31
CA LYS A 190 -8.94 -16.30 -6.69
C LYS A 190 -9.52 -17.27 -5.66
N GLY A 191 -10.30 -18.24 -6.13
CA GLY A 191 -10.95 -19.25 -5.27
C GLY A 191 -12.38 -18.92 -4.89
N TYR A 192 -12.92 -17.76 -5.30
CA TYR A 192 -14.33 -17.46 -5.17
C TYR A 192 -15.15 -18.25 -6.19
N VAL A 193 -16.06 -19.11 -5.74
CA VAL A 193 -16.80 -20.05 -6.62
C VAL A 193 -18.29 -19.74 -6.79
N GLY A 194 -18.78 -18.63 -6.24
CA GLY A 194 -20.21 -18.32 -6.21
C GLY A 194 -20.60 -17.12 -7.05
N ARG A 195 -21.83 -16.64 -6.82
CA ARG A 195 -22.35 -15.43 -7.49
C ARG A 195 -21.76 -14.17 -6.86
N PRO A 196 -21.72 -13.03 -7.57
CA PRO A 196 -21.42 -11.74 -6.94
C PRO A 196 -22.27 -11.54 -5.69
N LEU A 197 -21.72 -10.85 -4.69
CA LEU A 197 -22.44 -10.59 -3.44
C LEU A 197 -23.81 -9.94 -3.69
N SER A 198 -24.76 -10.37 -2.87
CA SER A 198 -26.16 -9.96 -2.94
C SER A 198 -26.79 -10.00 -1.57
N MET A 199 -27.95 -9.36 -1.41
CA MET A 199 -28.73 -9.45 -0.18
C MET A 199 -28.93 -10.91 0.22
N SER A 200 -28.92 -11.15 1.53
CA SER A 200 -28.93 -12.46 2.19
C SER A 200 -27.64 -13.25 2.18
N ASP A 201 -26.58 -12.79 1.53
CA ASP A 201 -25.24 -13.37 1.70
C ASP A 201 -24.65 -12.93 3.05
N VAL A 202 -23.73 -13.73 3.60
CA VAL A 202 -23.06 -13.45 4.87
C VAL A 202 -21.55 -13.42 4.67
N ILE A 203 -20.92 -12.41 5.23
CA ILE A 203 -19.47 -12.25 5.26
C ILE A 203 -19.00 -12.50 6.69
N GLU A 204 -18.01 -13.36 6.87
CA GLU A 204 -17.33 -13.54 8.15
C GLU A 204 -15.90 -13.02 8.05
N ILE A 205 -15.56 -12.10 8.95
CA ILE A 205 -14.24 -11.48 9.02
C ILE A 205 -13.54 -12.00 10.27
N TYR A 206 -12.39 -12.63 10.10
CA TYR A 206 -11.58 -13.11 11.23
C TYR A 206 -10.71 -11.98 11.78
N THR A 207 -10.81 -11.77 13.09
CA THR A 207 -9.99 -10.84 13.86
C THR A 207 -9.06 -11.63 14.80
N GLY A 208 -8.15 -10.95 15.49
CA GLY A 208 -7.24 -11.61 16.43
C GLY A 208 -7.96 -12.34 17.59
N ASP A 209 -9.19 -11.90 17.91
CA ASP A 209 -9.96 -12.37 19.06
C ASP A 209 -11.14 -13.28 18.67
N GLY A 210 -11.33 -13.57 17.38
CA GLY A 210 -12.43 -14.40 16.90
C GLY A 210 -12.85 -14.08 15.47
N SER A 211 -14.16 -14.08 15.21
CA SER A 211 -14.73 -13.64 13.94
C SER A 211 -16.00 -12.83 14.16
N ILE A 212 -16.29 -11.93 13.21
CA ILE A 212 -17.50 -11.12 13.18
C ILE A 212 -18.25 -11.44 11.89
N LEU A 213 -19.56 -11.64 12.00
CA LEU A 213 -20.44 -12.00 10.89
C LEU A 213 -21.27 -10.80 10.48
N TYR A 214 -21.33 -10.55 9.18
CA TYR A 214 -22.12 -9.47 8.57
C TYR A 214 -23.08 -10.06 7.55
N TYR A 215 -24.37 -9.90 7.80
CA TYR A 215 -25.43 -10.16 6.84
C TYR A 215 -25.58 -8.98 5.88
N LEU A 216 -25.66 -9.25 4.58
CA LEU A 216 -25.94 -8.22 3.58
C LEU A 216 -27.45 -7.99 3.49
N ASP A 217 -27.88 -6.79 3.88
CA ASP A 217 -29.25 -6.31 3.72
C ASP A 217 -29.37 -5.48 2.42
N ALA A 218 -30.56 -4.97 2.13
CA ALA A 218 -30.84 -4.20 0.93
C ALA A 218 -30.07 -2.87 0.87
N GLU A 219 -29.91 -2.21 2.01
CA GLU A 219 -29.30 -0.87 2.10
C GLU A 219 -28.01 -0.87 2.93
N ASP A 220 -27.90 -1.77 3.91
CA ASP A 220 -26.81 -1.80 4.88
C ASP A 220 -26.32 -3.23 5.15
N THR A 221 -25.22 -3.32 5.89
CA THR A 221 -24.74 -4.59 6.46
C THR A 221 -25.08 -4.68 7.93
N VAL A 222 -25.65 -5.79 8.37
CA VAL A 222 -26.05 -6.02 9.76
C VAL A 222 -25.09 -7.01 10.40
N GLU A 223 -24.55 -6.67 11.57
CA GLU A 223 -23.77 -7.63 12.36
C GLU A 223 -24.70 -8.68 12.98
N ILE A 224 -24.35 -9.97 12.85
CA ILE A 224 -25.22 -11.08 13.25
C ILE A 224 -24.46 -12.14 14.04
N GLN A 225 -25.22 -13.08 14.60
CA GLN A 225 -24.71 -14.38 15.03
C GLN A 225 -25.47 -15.47 14.29
N TRP A 226 -24.84 -16.62 14.08
CA TRP A 226 -25.57 -17.78 13.60
C TRP A 226 -26.58 -18.21 14.64
N LYS A 227 -27.76 -18.63 14.18
CA LYS A 227 -28.78 -19.23 15.02
C LYS A 227 -28.24 -20.46 15.76
N GLU A 228 -28.50 -20.53 17.06
CA GLU A 228 -28.19 -21.70 17.90
C GLU A 228 -29.24 -22.82 17.72
N HIS A 229 -28.80 -24.07 17.86
CA HIS A 229 -29.62 -25.28 17.76
C HIS A 229 -29.60 -26.08 19.06
#